data_AF-A0A139DKY2-F1
#
_entry.id   AF-A0A139DKY2-F1
#
_cell.length_a   1.000
_cell.length_b   1.000
_cell.length_c   1.000
_cell.angle_alpha   90.00
_cell.angle_beta   90.00
_cell.angle_gamma   90.00
#
_symmetry.space_group_name_H-M   'P 1'
#
loop_
_entity.id
_entity.type
_entity.pdbx_description
1 polymer ?
#
loop_
_entity_poly.entity_id
_entity_poly.type
_entity_poly.pdbx_seq_one_letter_code
_entity_poly.pdbx_strand_id
1 'polypeptide(L)'
;MFDPFNDFDDAGYLRNARKDKDPVVIKHMEHNLFRANLKEAFDHLSRREIIEYADFLEVHRILFGDYYPWAGQDRLVTAPHLLVSKAGTQFCEPHTIRLAVDQGLRLAQHRGRMPEVPGEIMGLFAYGHPFLDGNGRTMLLVHMELAYRAGFSIDWSATKKSDYLSALTREIESPGNGILDQYLAAFMGPRVERGQLVGSALSMRGLDGLDDENRIEGDLRDESVAEKYRQFDEARKYSYRVAGTDSDYSYPESCDLDDDEDRESGPSPG
;
A
#
# COMPACT_ATOMS: atom_id res chain seq x y z
N MET A 1 -15.35 18.15 -0.71
CA MET A 1 -16.06 16.89 -0.48
C MET A 1 -15.78 15.98 -1.65
N PHE A 2 -15.09 14.89 -1.36
CA PHE A 2 -14.87 13.80 -2.31
C PHE A 2 -16.13 12.93 -2.41
N ASP A 3 -16.84 13.00 -3.54
CA ASP A 3 -18.07 12.21 -3.79
C ASP A 3 -18.05 11.59 -5.21
N PRO A 4 -17.35 10.45 -5.40
CA PRO A 4 -17.26 9.76 -6.69
C PRO A 4 -18.57 9.08 -7.11
N PHE A 5 -19.52 8.92 -6.18
CA PHE A 5 -20.79 8.24 -6.43
C PHE A 5 -21.94 9.21 -6.72
N ASN A 6 -21.74 10.49 -6.41
CA ASN A 6 -22.74 11.55 -6.55
C ASN A 6 -24.04 11.22 -5.80
N ASP A 7 -23.92 10.60 -4.63
CA ASP A 7 -25.02 10.16 -3.78
C ASP A 7 -24.79 10.41 -2.28
N PHE A 8 -23.89 11.33 -1.94
CA PHE A 8 -23.56 11.71 -0.56
C PHE A 8 -24.81 11.97 0.29
N ASP A 9 -25.82 12.63 -0.28
CA ASP A 9 -27.03 12.97 0.47
C ASP A 9 -27.87 11.76 0.89
N ASP A 10 -27.86 10.68 0.11
CA ASP A 10 -28.68 9.49 0.35
C ASP A 10 -27.90 8.35 1.03
N ALA A 11 -26.61 8.26 0.73
CA ALA A 11 -25.74 7.15 1.12
C ALA A 11 -24.62 7.53 2.10
N GLY A 12 -24.48 8.82 2.43
CA GLY A 12 -23.39 9.31 3.27
C GLY A 12 -22.04 9.34 2.55
N TYR A 13 -20.97 9.63 3.29
CA TYR A 13 -19.63 9.66 2.71
C TYR A 13 -19.21 8.29 2.18
N LEU A 14 -18.87 8.23 0.89
CA LEU A 14 -18.40 7.02 0.20
C LEU A 14 -19.28 5.79 0.44
N ARG A 15 -20.61 5.96 0.51
CA ARG A 15 -21.58 4.86 0.72
C ARG A 15 -21.25 3.99 1.94
N ASN A 16 -20.77 4.58 3.04
CA ASN A 16 -20.50 3.82 4.25
C ASN A 16 -21.78 3.17 4.81
N ALA A 17 -21.64 2.02 5.46
CA ALA A 17 -22.75 1.19 5.95
C ALA A 17 -23.69 1.90 6.92
N ARG A 18 -23.21 2.96 7.58
CA ARG A 18 -23.95 3.75 8.56
C ARG A 18 -24.58 5.01 7.97
N LYS A 19 -24.28 5.33 6.71
CA LYS A 19 -24.63 6.59 6.04
C LYS A 19 -24.15 7.83 6.80
N ASP A 20 -23.04 7.69 7.52
CA ASP A 20 -22.42 8.78 8.25
C ASP A 20 -21.95 9.87 7.25
N LYS A 21 -22.17 11.13 7.62
CA LYS A 21 -21.83 12.32 6.81
C LYS A 21 -20.81 13.24 7.49
N ASP A 22 -20.69 13.13 8.81
CA ASP A 22 -19.78 13.95 9.61
C ASP A 22 -18.34 13.43 9.45
N PRO A 23 -17.42 14.24 8.90
CA PRO A 23 -16.03 13.81 8.66
C PRO A 23 -15.32 13.37 9.96
N VAL A 24 -15.66 13.94 11.11
CA VAL A 24 -15.06 13.55 12.40
C VAL A 24 -15.51 12.14 12.79
N VAL A 25 -16.81 11.85 12.64
CA VAL A 25 -17.36 10.51 12.92
C VAL A 25 -16.76 9.47 11.98
N ILE A 26 -16.70 9.79 10.68
CA ILE A 26 -16.12 8.92 9.66
C ILE A 26 -14.67 8.58 10.00
N LYS A 27 -13.84 9.59 10.31
CA LYS A 27 -12.41 9.36 10.58
C LYS A 27 -12.18 8.57 11.87
N HIS A 28 -12.98 8.81 12.90
CA HIS A 28 -12.93 7.96 14.11
C HIS A 28 -13.32 6.51 13.82
N MET A 29 -14.36 6.28 13.01
CA MET A 29 -14.77 4.92 12.63
C MET A 29 -13.68 4.20 11.84
N GLU A 30 -13.13 4.84 10.81
CA GLU A 30 -12.05 4.28 10.00
C GLU A 30 -10.79 3.99 10.84
N HIS A 31 -10.42 4.89 11.74
CA HIS A 31 -9.26 4.70 12.63
C HIS A 31 -9.48 3.53 13.59
N ASN A 32 -10.66 3.42 14.19
CA ASN A 32 -10.97 2.33 15.11
C ASN A 32 -10.97 0.97 14.40
N LEU A 33 -11.54 0.88 13.20
CA LEU A 33 -11.55 -0.34 12.41
C LEU A 33 -10.15 -0.75 11.96
N PHE A 34 -9.37 0.22 11.47
CA PHE A 34 -7.96 -0.02 11.16
C PHE A 34 -7.24 -0.66 12.35
N ARG A 35 -7.33 -0.05 13.55
CA ARG A 35 -6.70 -0.57 14.76
C ARG A 35 -7.19 -1.95 15.16
N ALA A 36 -8.49 -2.19 15.08
CA ALA A 36 -9.11 -3.47 15.46
C ALA A 36 -8.66 -4.62 14.55
N ASN A 37 -8.50 -4.33 13.25
CA ASN A 37 -8.29 -5.35 12.22
C ASN A 37 -6.81 -5.51 11.81
N LEU A 38 -5.88 -4.74 12.39
CA LEU A 38 -4.44 -4.85 12.13
C LEU A 38 -3.90 -6.27 12.27
N LYS A 39 -4.27 -6.95 13.37
CA LYS A 39 -3.78 -8.30 13.64
C LYS A 39 -4.25 -9.27 12.56
N GLU A 40 -5.52 -9.19 12.18
CA GLU A 40 -6.09 -10.05 11.14
C GLU A 40 -5.42 -9.80 9.79
N ALA A 41 -5.16 -8.54 9.43
CA ALA A 41 -4.47 -8.19 8.19
C ALA A 41 -3.04 -8.75 8.14
N PHE A 42 -2.26 -8.62 9.22
CA PHE A 42 -0.93 -9.23 9.28
C PHE A 42 -0.97 -10.76 9.34
N ASP A 43 -1.93 -11.35 10.06
CA ASP A 43 -2.12 -12.80 10.09
C ASP A 43 -2.44 -13.32 8.67
N HIS A 44 -3.30 -12.63 7.93
CA HIS A 44 -3.60 -12.94 6.52
C HIS A 44 -2.33 -12.92 5.68
N LEU A 45 -1.59 -11.80 5.70
CA LEU A 45 -0.36 -11.65 4.93
C LEU A 45 0.67 -12.73 5.29
N SER A 46 0.86 -13.02 6.58
CA SER A 46 1.86 -14.01 7.05
C SER A 46 1.64 -15.43 6.54
N ARG A 47 0.41 -15.78 6.14
CA ARG A 47 0.05 -17.10 5.59
C ARG A 47 0.28 -17.21 4.09
N ARG A 48 0.65 -16.12 3.42
CA ARG A 48 0.90 -16.09 1.97
C ARG A 48 2.37 -16.38 1.71
N GLU A 49 2.67 -17.37 0.89
CA GLU A 49 4.02 -17.60 0.40
C GLU A 49 4.45 -16.44 -0.52
N ILE A 50 3.61 -16.13 -1.51
CA ILE A 50 3.72 -14.98 -2.42
C ILE A 50 2.54 -14.05 -2.15
N ILE A 51 2.82 -12.76 -1.98
CA ILE A 51 1.79 -11.72 -1.87
C ILE A 51 1.44 -11.24 -3.28
N GLU A 52 0.16 -11.37 -3.65
CA GLU A 52 -0.36 -10.95 -4.95
C GLU A 52 -1.30 -9.74 -4.83
N TYR A 53 -1.72 -9.17 -5.97
CA TYR A 53 -2.70 -8.07 -5.98
C TYR A 53 -3.99 -8.40 -5.21
N ALA A 54 -4.44 -9.66 -5.26
CA ALA A 54 -5.61 -10.11 -4.52
C ALA A 54 -5.44 -9.97 -2.99
N ASP A 55 -4.24 -10.19 -2.47
CA ASP A 55 -3.96 -9.98 -1.03
C ASP A 55 -3.94 -8.49 -0.68
N PHE A 56 -3.53 -7.61 -1.61
CA PHE A 56 -3.62 -6.16 -1.43
C PHE A 56 -5.08 -5.71 -1.26
N LEU A 57 -5.99 -6.25 -2.09
CA LEU A 57 -7.43 -6.03 -1.99
C LEU A 57 -8.00 -6.62 -0.69
N GLU A 58 -7.57 -7.83 -0.34
CA GLU A 58 -8.06 -8.53 0.85
C GLU A 58 -7.63 -7.85 2.15
N VAL A 59 -6.42 -7.31 2.23
CA VAL A 59 -5.99 -6.45 3.36
C VAL A 59 -6.94 -5.26 3.49
N HIS A 60 -7.25 -4.56 2.40
CA HIS A 60 -8.20 -3.46 2.47
C HIS A 60 -9.60 -3.92 2.93
N ARG A 61 -10.07 -5.07 2.45
CA ARG A 61 -11.35 -5.66 2.87
C ARG A 61 -11.35 -5.97 4.37
N ILE A 62 -10.29 -6.58 4.90
CA ILE A 62 -10.12 -6.87 6.32
C ILE A 62 -10.15 -5.56 7.14
N LEU A 63 -9.43 -4.54 6.69
CA LEU A 63 -9.32 -3.29 7.46
C LEU A 63 -10.63 -2.49 7.51
N PHE A 64 -11.46 -2.53 6.46
CA PHE A 64 -12.58 -1.58 6.31
C PHE A 64 -13.93 -2.21 5.93
N GLY A 65 -14.02 -3.53 5.81
CA GLY A 65 -15.22 -4.24 5.35
C GLY A 65 -16.47 -4.03 6.20
N ASP A 66 -16.29 -3.77 7.50
CA ASP A 66 -17.41 -3.49 8.40
C ASP A 66 -18.03 -2.10 8.19
N TYR A 67 -17.37 -1.21 7.43
CA TYR A 67 -17.81 0.17 7.24
C TYR A 67 -18.02 0.55 5.78
N TYR A 68 -17.19 0.06 4.87
CA TYR A 68 -17.33 0.31 3.44
C TYR A 68 -17.79 -0.97 2.73
N PRO A 69 -19.01 -1.01 2.17
CA PRO A 69 -19.50 -2.17 1.41
C PRO A 69 -18.64 -2.52 0.19
N TRP A 70 -17.87 -1.57 -0.32
CA TRP A 70 -16.93 -1.73 -1.43
C TRP A 70 -15.51 -2.09 -0.97
N ALA A 71 -15.23 -2.28 0.33
CA ALA A 71 -13.88 -2.57 0.79
C ALA A 71 -13.32 -3.81 0.07
N GLY A 72 -12.09 -3.69 -0.46
CA GLY A 72 -11.47 -4.72 -1.30
C GLY A 72 -11.84 -4.63 -2.78
N GLN A 73 -12.62 -3.63 -3.18
CA GLN A 73 -12.85 -3.27 -4.58
C GLN A 73 -12.02 -2.04 -4.93
N ASP A 74 -11.26 -2.13 -6.01
CA ASP A 74 -10.48 -1.00 -6.51
C ASP A 74 -11.36 0.01 -7.27
N ARG A 75 -10.75 1.14 -7.67
CA ARG A 75 -11.41 2.19 -8.45
C ARG A 75 -11.79 1.74 -9.85
N LEU A 76 -11.22 0.65 -10.38
CA LEU A 76 -11.71 0.10 -11.65
C LEU A 76 -13.14 -0.43 -11.50
N VAL A 77 -13.49 -0.93 -10.32
CA VAL A 77 -14.88 -1.32 -10.00
C VAL A 77 -15.70 -0.11 -9.52
N THR A 78 -15.17 0.69 -8.58
CA THR A 78 -16.00 1.71 -7.90
C THR A 78 -16.11 3.03 -8.66
N ALA A 79 -15.13 3.38 -9.48
CA ALA A 79 -15.03 4.67 -10.17
C ALA A 79 -14.21 4.57 -11.48
N PRO A 80 -14.62 3.72 -12.44
CA PRO A 80 -13.79 3.27 -13.59
C PRO A 80 -13.29 4.37 -14.53
N HIS A 81 -13.89 5.55 -14.45
CA HIS A 81 -13.56 6.67 -15.34
C HIS A 81 -13.01 7.88 -14.59
N LEU A 82 -12.92 7.85 -13.26
CA LEU A 82 -12.52 9.03 -12.49
C LEU A 82 -11.01 9.05 -12.24
N LEU A 83 -10.38 10.16 -12.59
CA LEU A 83 -9.04 10.49 -12.13
C LEU A 83 -9.12 11.09 -10.73
N VAL A 84 -8.22 10.63 -9.86
CA VAL A 84 -8.16 11.06 -8.46
C VAL A 84 -6.78 11.63 -8.17
N SER A 85 -6.76 12.72 -7.40
CA SER A 85 -5.55 13.29 -6.82
C SER A 85 -5.70 13.47 -5.31
N LYS A 86 -4.58 13.68 -4.63
CA LYS A 86 -4.55 14.14 -3.23
C LYS A 86 -3.41 15.11 -3.04
N ALA A 87 -3.68 16.25 -2.38
CA ALA A 87 -2.69 17.30 -2.12
C ALA A 87 -1.89 17.76 -3.36
N GLY A 88 -2.51 17.71 -4.55
CA GLY A 88 -1.87 18.07 -5.83
C GLY A 88 -1.09 16.93 -6.50
N THR A 89 -0.94 15.77 -5.85
CA THR A 89 -0.34 14.57 -6.46
C THR A 89 -1.41 13.75 -7.16
N GLN A 90 -1.24 13.54 -8.46
CA GLN A 90 -2.14 12.73 -9.28
C GLN A 90 -1.78 11.25 -9.21
N PHE A 91 -2.79 10.38 -9.13
CA PHE A 91 -2.63 8.93 -9.11
C PHE A 91 -2.92 8.31 -10.47
N CYS A 92 -2.63 7.03 -10.61
CA CYS A 92 -2.85 6.32 -11.85
C CYS A 92 -4.35 6.22 -12.21
N GLU A 93 -4.62 6.13 -13.51
CA GLU A 93 -5.95 5.83 -14.02
C GLU A 93 -6.42 4.43 -13.61
N PRO A 94 -7.74 4.20 -13.48
CA PRO A 94 -8.28 2.94 -12.98
C PRO A 94 -7.76 1.67 -13.68
N HIS A 95 -7.55 1.71 -15.00
CA HIS A 95 -7.10 0.56 -15.78
C HIS A 95 -5.63 0.17 -15.53
N THR A 96 -4.82 1.06 -14.94
CA THR A 96 -3.39 0.83 -14.69
C THR A 96 -3.06 0.60 -13.21
N ILE A 97 -4.06 0.65 -12.32
CA ILE A 97 -3.92 0.41 -10.88
C ILE A 97 -3.20 -0.91 -10.61
N ARG A 98 -3.72 -2.00 -11.16
CA ARG A 98 -3.16 -3.33 -10.94
C ARG A 98 -1.73 -3.41 -11.45
N LEU A 99 -1.45 -2.83 -12.62
CA LEU A 99 -0.11 -2.83 -13.21
C LEU A 99 0.92 -2.16 -12.27
N ALA A 100 0.56 -1.03 -11.67
CA ALA A 100 1.43 -0.34 -10.71
C ALA A 100 1.68 -1.16 -9.44
N VAL A 101 0.63 -1.75 -8.86
CA VAL A 101 0.76 -2.57 -7.64
C VAL A 101 1.52 -3.87 -7.92
N ASP A 102 1.23 -4.56 -9.02
CA ASP A 102 1.92 -5.80 -9.42
C ASP A 102 3.43 -5.53 -9.66
N GLN A 103 3.79 -4.38 -10.24
CA GLN A 103 5.19 -3.97 -10.37
C GLN A 103 5.86 -3.84 -9.00
N GLY A 104 5.22 -3.17 -8.04
CA GLY A 104 5.76 -3.00 -6.68
C GLY A 104 5.90 -4.33 -5.95
N LEU A 105 4.89 -5.19 -6.03
CA LEU A 105 4.90 -6.53 -5.43
C LEU A 105 6.00 -7.41 -6.02
N ARG A 106 6.21 -7.36 -7.34
CA ARG A 106 7.27 -8.11 -8.00
C ARG A 106 8.65 -7.60 -7.63
N LEU A 107 8.86 -6.28 -7.60
CA LEU A 107 10.12 -5.70 -7.16
C LEU A 107 10.42 -6.11 -5.71
N ALA A 108 9.45 -6.01 -4.80
CA ALA A 108 9.63 -6.35 -3.40
C ALA A 108 9.99 -7.83 -3.16
N GLN A 109 9.40 -8.73 -3.95
CA GLN A 109 9.61 -10.17 -3.79
C GLN A 109 10.78 -10.70 -4.62
N HIS A 110 11.42 -9.85 -5.44
CA HIS A 110 12.67 -10.22 -6.09
C HIS A 110 13.85 -10.11 -5.12
N ARG A 111 14.72 -11.12 -5.14
CA ARG A 111 15.81 -11.29 -4.17
C ARG A 111 16.68 -10.03 -4.08
N GLY A 112 16.80 -9.49 -2.88
CA GLY A 112 17.66 -8.34 -2.58
C GLY A 112 17.12 -6.97 -2.99
N ARG A 113 15.97 -6.90 -3.68
CA ARG A 113 15.42 -5.62 -4.15
C ARG A 113 14.66 -4.85 -3.07
N MET A 114 13.91 -5.52 -2.19
CA MET A 114 13.17 -4.82 -1.12
C MET A 114 14.06 -3.95 -0.22
N PRO A 115 15.26 -4.38 0.22
CA PRO A 115 16.18 -3.52 0.96
C PRO A 115 16.87 -2.44 0.10
N GLU A 116 16.98 -2.65 -1.22
CA GLU A 116 17.65 -1.72 -2.14
C GLU A 116 16.74 -0.55 -2.54
N VAL A 117 15.47 -0.83 -2.82
CA VAL A 117 14.50 0.14 -3.34
C VAL A 117 13.16 0.16 -2.57
N PRO A 118 13.17 0.21 -1.21
CA PRO A 118 11.93 0.18 -0.43
C PRO A 118 11.00 1.36 -0.71
N GLY A 119 11.56 2.53 -1.01
CA GLY A 119 10.85 3.73 -1.41
C GLY A 119 10.25 3.65 -2.81
N GLU A 120 10.96 3.13 -3.81
CA GLU A 120 10.36 2.91 -5.15
C GLU A 120 9.13 2.00 -5.05
N ILE A 121 9.24 0.92 -4.29
CA ILE A 121 8.13 -0.04 -4.05
C ILE A 121 6.94 0.66 -3.39
N MET A 122 7.18 1.45 -2.35
CA MET A 122 6.13 2.25 -1.69
C MET A 122 5.52 3.28 -2.65
N GLY A 123 6.34 3.93 -3.47
CA GLY A 123 5.91 4.89 -4.49
C GLY A 123 4.98 4.26 -5.54
N LEU A 124 5.26 3.02 -5.95
CA LEU A 124 4.41 2.26 -6.86
C LEU A 124 3.05 1.92 -6.24
N PHE A 125 3.01 1.50 -4.97
CA PHE A 125 1.75 1.27 -4.26
C PHE A 125 0.94 2.57 -4.11
N ALA A 126 1.62 3.66 -3.74
CA ALA A 126 0.98 4.95 -3.57
C ALA A 126 0.48 5.54 -4.89
N TYR A 127 1.21 5.35 -6.00
CA TYR A 127 0.77 5.73 -7.34
C TYR A 127 -0.43 4.91 -7.81
N GLY A 128 -0.42 3.60 -7.54
CA GLY A 128 -1.54 2.71 -7.81
C GLY A 128 -2.84 3.22 -7.17
N HIS A 129 -2.76 3.71 -5.93
CA HIS A 129 -3.89 4.27 -5.17
C HIS A 129 -5.22 3.52 -5.42
N PRO A 130 -5.29 2.20 -5.14
CA PRO A 130 -6.35 1.36 -5.69
C PRO A 130 -7.75 1.73 -5.20
N PHE A 131 -7.89 2.30 -4.02
CA PHE A 131 -9.17 2.45 -3.32
C PHE A 131 -9.65 3.90 -3.25
N LEU A 132 -10.90 4.13 -2.85
CA LEU A 132 -11.46 5.47 -2.66
C LEU A 132 -10.98 6.16 -1.36
N ASP A 133 -10.70 5.39 -0.32
CA ASP A 133 -9.99 5.77 0.92
C ASP A 133 -9.25 4.51 1.42
N GLY A 134 -8.42 4.60 2.45
CA GLY A 134 -7.75 3.43 3.05
C GLY A 134 -6.43 3.02 2.38
N ASN A 135 -6.02 3.72 1.31
CA ASN A 135 -4.80 3.42 0.54
C ASN A 135 -3.53 3.40 1.39
N GLY A 136 -3.26 4.49 2.12
CA GLY A 136 -2.03 4.62 2.93
C GLY A 136 -1.89 3.55 4.01
N ARG A 137 -3.02 3.17 4.63
CA ARG A 137 -3.07 2.13 5.66
C ARG A 137 -2.83 0.75 5.06
N THR A 138 -3.47 0.44 3.94
CA THR A 138 -3.31 -0.84 3.24
C THR A 138 -1.89 -1.03 2.72
N MET A 139 -1.37 -0.05 1.97
CA MET A 139 -0.04 -0.13 1.36
C MET A 139 1.06 -0.26 2.41
N LEU A 140 0.89 0.39 3.58
CA LEU A 140 1.84 0.30 4.67
C LEU A 140 1.96 -1.12 5.22
N LEU A 141 0.84 -1.81 5.50
CA LEU A 141 0.92 -3.15 6.09
C LEU A 141 1.54 -4.15 5.12
N VAL A 142 1.19 -4.05 3.84
CA VAL A 142 1.79 -4.87 2.78
C VAL A 142 3.29 -4.59 2.68
N HIS A 143 3.71 -3.31 2.68
CA HIS A 143 5.12 -2.93 2.65
C HIS A 143 5.90 -3.40 3.88
N MET A 144 5.31 -3.28 5.07
CA MET A 144 5.91 -3.76 6.32
C MET A 144 6.12 -5.27 6.33
N GLU A 145 5.15 -6.04 5.84
CA GLU A 145 5.31 -7.50 5.71
C GLU A 145 6.42 -7.85 4.70
N LEU A 146 6.48 -7.16 3.56
CA LEU A 146 7.52 -7.37 2.55
C LEU A 146 8.92 -7.04 3.10
N ALA A 147 9.05 -5.94 3.86
CA ALA A 147 10.29 -5.58 4.53
C ALA A 147 10.69 -6.63 5.59
N TYR A 148 9.72 -7.09 6.38
CA TYR A 148 9.93 -8.14 7.37
C TYR A 148 10.47 -9.43 6.73
N ARG A 149 9.87 -9.87 5.61
CA ARG A 149 10.34 -11.05 4.84
C ARG A 149 11.74 -10.85 4.27
N ALA A 150 12.06 -9.63 3.87
CA ALA A 150 13.38 -9.25 3.39
C ALA A 150 14.43 -9.05 4.50
N GLY A 151 14.08 -9.30 5.77
CA GLY A 151 15.05 -9.30 6.87
C GLY A 151 15.32 -7.93 7.49
N PHE A 152 14.48 -6.92 7.24
CA PHE A 152 14.65 -5.59 7.83
C PHE A 152 13.32 -4.98 8.27
N SER A 153 13.38 -3.80 8.88
CA SER A 153 12.20 -2.99 9.19
C SER A 153 12.50 -1.51 8.98
N ILE A 154 11.44 -0.71 8.92
CA ILE A 154 11.52 0.75 8.92
C ILE A 154 10.92 1.25 10.24
N ASP A 155 11.67 2.10 10.96
CA ASP A 155 11.14 2.80 12.13
C ASP A 155 10.26 3.97 11.70
N TRP A 156 9.01 3.65 11.38
CA TRP A 156 8.00 4.63 11.00
C TRP A 156 7.69 5.65 12.11
N SER A 157 7.98 5.33 13.37
CA SER A 157 7.76 6.25 14.49
C SER A 157 8.75 7.41 14.52
N ALA A 158 9.95 7.19 13.94
CA ALA A 158 11.00 8.19 13.80
C ALA A 158 10.82 9.07 12.55
N THR A 159 9.94 8.68 11.62
CA THR A 159 9.63 9.49 10.43
C THR A 159 8.83 10.74 10.80
N LYS A 160 8.94 11.76 9.96
CA LYS A 160 8.07 12.95 10.03
C LYS A 160 7.10 12.92 8.88
N LYS A 161 5.80 13.00 9.19
CA LYS A 161 4.70 12.93 8.20
C LYS A 161 4.93 13.85 7.00
N SER A 162 5.27 15.12 7.23
CA SER A 162 5.52 16.11 6.17
C SER A 162 6.65 15.71 5.23
N ASP A 163 7.75 15.22 5.81
CA ASP A 163 8.97 14.92 5.06
C ASP A 163 8.77 13.62 4.27
N TYR A 164 8.13 12.63 4.87
CA TYR A 164 7.73 11.38 4.20
C TYR A 164 6.77 11.64 3.04
N LEU A 165 5.70 12.42 3.26
CA LEU A 165 4.73 12.73 2.20
C LEU A 165 5.39 13.54 1.08
N SER A 166 6.27 14.50 1.41
CA SER A 166 7.02 15.25 0.40
C SER A 166 7.94 14.34 -0.44
N ALA A 167 8.66 13.41 0.20
CA ALA A 167 9.49 12.44 -0.50
C ALA A 167 8.65 11.48 -1.35
N LEU A 168 7.52 11.01 -0.83
CA LEU A 168 6.59 10.12 -1.54
C LEU A 168 5.96 10.80 -2.76
N THR A 169 5.52 12.05 -2.64
CA THR A 169 5.00 12.83 -3.79
C THR A 169 6.05 12.94 -4.89
N ARG A 170 7.29 13.26 -4.53
CA ARG A 170 8.39 13.34 -5.51
C ARG A 170 8.73 11.98 -6.14
N GLU A 171 8.64 10.90 -5.37
CA GLU A 171 8.81 9.53 -5.89
C GLU A 171 7.68 9.17 -6.86
N ILE A 172 6.43 9.58 -6.58
CA ILE A 172 5.30 9.35 -7.50
C ILE A 172 5.51 10.12 -8.82
N GLU A 173 5.95 11.37 -8.74
CA GLU A 173 6.17 12.25 -9.90
C GLU A 173 7.43 11.91 -10.70
N SER A 174 8.44 11.30 -10.06
CA SER A 174 9.73 10.96 -10.66
C SER A 174 10.24 9.62 -10.15
N PRO A 175 9.51 8.52 -10.42
CA PRO A 175 9.78 7.20 -9.84
C PRO A 175 11.10 6.60 -10.31
N GLY A 176 11.73 5.80 -9.44
CA GLY A 176 12.96 5.07 -9.74
C GLY A 176 14.23 5.93 -9.68
N ASN A 177 14.13 7.17 -9.19
CA ASN A 177 15.29 8.04 -8.93
C ASN A 177 15.81 7.94 -7.49
N GLY A 178 15.27 7.00 -6.70
CA GLY A 178 15.66 6.73 -5.33
C GLY A 178 15.38 7.87 -4.36
N ILE A 179 14.35 8.69 -4.62
CA ILE A 179 14.05 9.88 -3.82
C ILE A 179 13.52 9.44 -2.46
N LEU A 180 12.54 8.54 -2.46
CA LEU A 180 12.00 7.99 -1.21
C LEU A 180 12.96 6.97 -0.59
N ASP A 181 13.76 6.25 -1.39
CA ASP A 181 14.79 5.33 -0.89
C ASP A 181 15.81 6.07 -0.01
N GLN A 182 16.34 7.20 -0.48
CA GLN A 182 17.28 8.04 0.26
C GLN A 182 16.68 8.56 1.57
N TYR A 183 15.39 8.90 1.58
CA TYR A 183 14.69 9.31 2.79
C TYR A 183 14.56 8.15 3.78
N LEU A 184 14.12 6.97 3.31
CA LEU A 184 13.86 5.82 4.18
C LEU A 184 15.13 5.16 4.73
N ALA A 185 16.27 5.30 4.04
CA ALA A 185 17.55 4.73 4.46
C ALA A 185 17.96 5.11 5.89
N ALA A 186 17.61 6.32 6.36
CA ALA A 186 17.91 6.79 7.71
C ALA A 186 17.09 6.09 8.81
N PHE A 187 16.01 5.40 8.44
CA PHE A 187 15.07 4.75 9.35
C PHE A 187 15.05 3.23 9.20
N MET A 188 15.86 2.68 8.28
CA MET A 188 16.01 1.25 8.13
C MET A 188 16.80 0.66 9.28
N GLY A 189 16.31 -0.45 9.82
CA GLY A 189 16.93 -1.17 10.92
C GLY A 189 16.77 -2.68 10.77
N PRO A 190 17.28 -3.46 11.75
CA PRO A 190 17.10 -4.90 11.76
C PRO A 190 15.61 -5.26 11.74
N ARG A 191 15.31 -6.47 11.27
CA ARG A 191 13.97 -7.05 11.36
C ARG A 191 13.49 -7.01 12.81
N VAL A 192 12.30 -6.46 13.02
CA VAL A 192 11.59 -6.53 14.31
C VAL A 192 10.92 -7.90 14.46
N GLU A 193 10.60 -8.28 15.70
CA GLU A 193 9.82 -9.50 15.93
C GLU A 193 8.43 -9.39 15.30
N ARG A 194 7.87 -10.50 14.79
CA ARG A 194 6.55 -10.49 14.14
C ARG A 194 5.45 -9.88 15.03
N GLY A 195 5.48 -10.19 16.33
CA GLY A 195 4.54 -9.64 17.31
C GLY A 195 4.61 -8.11 17.46
N GLN A 196 5.69 -7.47 17.01
CA GLN A 196 5.89 -6.01 17.10
C GLN A 196 5.33 -5.27 15.87
N LEU A 197 5.03 -5.94 14.76
CA LEU A 197 4.54 -5.30 13.53
C LEU A 197 3.26 -4.48 13.75
N VAL A 198 2.33 -4.99 14.56
CA VAL A 198 1.11 -4.26 14.94
C VAL A 198 1.45 -2.96 15.68
N GLY A 199 2.36 -3.02 16.65
CA GLY A 199 2.81 -1.84 17.40
C GLY A 199 3.50 -0.80 16.52
N SER A 200 4.34 -1.26 15.58
CA SER A 200 5.03 -0.41 14.61
C SER A 200 4.06 0.26 13.63
N ALA A 201 3.00 -0.43 13.20
CA ALA A 201 1.98 0.17 12.33
C ALA A 201 1.18 1.27 13.08
N LEU A 202 0.93 1.07 14.37
CA LEU A 202 0.21 2.03 15.22
C LEU A 202 1.05 3.25 15.63
N SER A 203 2.38 3.15 15.57
CA SER A 203 3.28 4.23 15.98
C SER A 203 3.53 5.27 14.88
N MET A 204 3.17 4.97 13.63
CA MET A 204 3.27 5.92 12.53
C MET A 204 2.31 7.10 12.77
N ARG A 205 2.90 8.29 12.92
CA ARG A 205 2.15 9.54 13.08
C ARG A 205 1.53 9.92 11.74
N GLY A 206 0.21 10.10 11.70
CA GLY A 206 -0.48 10.64 10.53
C GLY A 206 -1.22 9.64 9.63
N LEU A 207 -1.37 8.38 10.06
CA LEU A 207 -2.31 7.41 9.45
C LEU A 207 -3.75 7.56 9.94
N ASP A 208 -4.03 8.61 10.71
CA ASP A 208 -5.38 8.98 11.19
C ASP A 208 -6.33 9.37 10.05
N GLY A 209 -5.80 9.59 8.84
CA GLY A 209 -6.57 9.98 7.66
C GLY A 209 -7.11 11.41 7.73
N LEU A 210 -6.64 12.23 8.69
CA LEU A 210 -7.14 13.58 8.97
C LEU A 210 -6.62 14.66 7.99
N ASP A 211 -5.82 14.29 7.00
CA ASP A 211 -5.23 15.23 6.04
C ASP A 211 -5.87 15.10 4.66
N ASP A 212 -5.95 16.24 3.97
CA ASP A 212 -6.34 16.47 2.56
C ASP A 212 -7.21 15.39 1.92
N GLU A 213 -8.48 15.70 1.71
CA GLU A 213 -9.40 14.82 1.00
C GLU A 213 -8.92 14.56 -0.44
N ASN A 214 -9.18 13.35 -0.92
CA ASN A 214 -9.08 13.02 -2.34
C ASN A 214 -9.92 14.00 -3.17
N ARG A 215 -9.50 14.25 -4.41
CA ARG A 215 -10.21 15.12 -5.35
C ARG A 215 -10.43 14.39 -6.66
N ILE A 216 -11.56 14.65 -7.30
CA ILE A 216 -11.84 14.18 -8.65
C ILE A 216 -11.27 15.22 -9.60
N GLU A 217 -10.26 14.85 -10.37
CA GLU A 217 -9.61 15.75 -11.35
C GLU A 217 -10.41 15.81 -12.67
N GLY A 218 -11.18 14.76 -12.94
CA GLY A 218 -12.05 14.70 -14.11
C GLY A 218 -12.42 13.28 -14.48
N ASP A 219 -13.20 13.19 -15.55
CA ASP A 219 -13.63 11.93 -16.14
C ASP A 219 -12.80 11.63 -17.39
N LEU A 220 -12.19 10.44 -17.46
CA LEU A 220 -11.35 10.00 -18.58
C LEU A 220 -12.08 9.88 -19.91
N ARG A 221 -13.42 9.89 -19.91
CA ARG A 221 -14.22 9.96 -21.14
C ARG A 221 -14.16 11.34 -21.79
N ASP A 222 -13.74 12.38 -21.06
CA ASP A 222 -13.37 13.68 -21.61
C ASP A 222 -11.95 13.61 -22.18
N GLU A 223 -11.83 13.86 -23.49
CA GLU A 223 -10.57 13.78 -24.21
C GLU A 223 -9.50 14.76 -23.67
N SER A 224 -9.92 15.93 -23.19
CA SER A 224 -9.02 16.93 -22.61
C SER A 224 -8.45 16.48 -21.25
N VAL A 225 -9.24 15.75 -20.47
CA VAL A 225 -8.83 15.16 -19.20
C VAL A 225 -7.88 13.99 -19.46
N ALA A 226 -8.23 13.11 -20.41
CA ALA A 226 -7.40 11.98 -20.79
C ALA A 226 -6.03 12.41 -21.34
N GLU A 227 -5.99 13.47 -22.15
CA GLU A 227 -4.74 14.02 -22.68
C GLU A 227 -3.85 14.62 -21.58
N LYS A 228 -4.43 15.39 -20.65
CA LYS A 228 -3.67 15.91 -19.50
C LYS A 228 -3.05 14.79 -18.67
N TYR A 229 -3.79 13.71 -18.44
CA TYR A 229 -3.26 12.55 -17.71
C TYR A 229 -2.15 11.85 -18.49
N ARG A 230 -2.30 11.64 -19.81
CA ARG A 230 -1.23 11.05 -20.64
C ARG A 230 0.06 11.86 -20.55
N GLN A 231 -0.02 13.19 -20.65
CA GLN A 231 1.14 14.07 -20.52
C GLN A 231 1.80 13.96 -19.15
N PHE A 232 0.99 13.88 -18.08
CA PHE A 232 1.49 13.63 -16.73
C PHE A 232 2.20 12.27 -16.62
N ASP A 233 1.58 11.18 -17.08
CA ASP A 233 2.17 9.84 -16.97
C ASP A 233 3.42 9.67 -17.85
N GLU A 234 3.44 10.26 -19.05
CA GLU A 234 4.64 10.32 -19.91
C GLU A 234 5.78 11.11 -19.24
N ALA A 235 5.46 12.21 -18.55
CA ALA A 235 6.46 13.03 -17.85
C ALA A 235 7.12 12.29 -16.68
N ARG A 236 6.44 11.30 -16.08
CA ARG A 236 7.02 10.42 -15.05
C ARG A 236 8.13 9.53 -15.58
N LYS A 237 8.19 9.30 -16.90
CA LYS A 237 9.23 8.50 -17.60
C LYS A 237 9.45 7.12 -17.00
N TYR A 238 8.39 6.52 -16.45
CA TYR A 238 8.43 5.19 -15.86
C TYR A 238 7.90 4.15 -16.82
N SER A 239 8.57 3.00 -16.91
CA SER A 239 8.08 1.87 -17.70
C SER A 239 7.89 0.66 -16.79
N TYR A 240 6.69 0.08 -16.83
CA TYR A 240 6.43 -1.18 -16.15
C TYR A 240 7.12 -2.30 -16.92
N ARG A 241 7.87 -3.14 -16.21
CA ARG A 241 8.42 -4.36 -16.81
C ARG A 241 7.28 -5.40 -16.86
N VAL A 242 7.01 -5.96 -18.03
CA VAL A 242 5.96 -6.98 -18.20
C VAL A 242 6.53 -8.34 -17.81
N ALA A 243 5.77 -9.14 -17.07
CA ALA A 243 6.16 -10.51 -16.77
C ALA A 243 6.20 -11.35 -18.06
N GLY A 244 7.34 -11.93 -18.40
CA GLY A 244 7.51 -12.84 -19.54
C GLY A 244 8.53 -12.44 -20.62
N THR A 245 9.19 -11.29 -20.52
CA THR A 245 10.22 -10.88 -21.51
C THR A 245 11.67 -11.08 -21.05
N ASP A 246 11.90 -11.47 -19.80
CA ASP A 246 13.22 -11.85 -19.31
C ASP A 246 13.22 -13.35 -19.00
N SER A 247 14.12 -14.09 -19.64
CA SER A 247 14.37 -15.52 -19.43
C SER A 247 15.00 -15.87 -18.08
N ASP A 248 15.14 -14.90 -17.16
CA ASP A 248 15.94 -15.04 -15.94
C ASP A 248 15.13 -15.14 -14.64
N TYR A 249 13.80 -15.10 -14.71
CA TYR A 249 12.96 -15.17 -13.50
C TYR A 249 12.56 -16.61 -13.17
N SER A 250 13.47 -17.33 -12.54
CA SER A 250 13.12 -18.49 -11.70
C SER A 250 12.55 -17.96 -10.38
N TYR A 251 11.30 -18.28 -10.06
CA TYR A 251 10.85 -18.25 -8.67
C TYR A 251 11.74 -19.24 -7.88
N PRO A 252 12.24 -18.89 -6.69
CA PRO A 252 12.94 -19.86 -5.86
C PRO A 252 11.96 -20.94 -5.41
N GLU A 253 12.35 -22.20 -5.55
CA GLU A 253 11.81 -23.28 -4.72
C GLU A 253 12.00 -22.87 -3.26
N SER A 254 10.94 -23.03 -2.47
CA SER A 254 10.83 -22.87 -1.02
C SER A 254 12.14 -22.54 -0.30
N CYS A 255 12.23 -21.36 0.33
CA CYS A 255 13.21 -21.15 1.37
C CYS A 255 12.90 -22.14 2.50
N ASP A 256 13.66 -23.23 2.54
CA ASP A 256 13.73 -24.13 3.68
C ASP A 256 13.99 -23.26 4.92
N LEU A 257 12.98 -23.19 5.77
CA LEU A 257 13.13 -22.70 7.13
C LEU A 257 13.94 -23.79 7.84
N ASP A 258 15.24 -23.54 7.97
CA ASP A 258 16.09 -24.33 8.86
C ASP A 258 15.51 -24.21 10.29
N ASP A 259 14.81 -25.27 10.71
CA ASP A 259 14.41 -25.53 12.09
C ASP A 259 15.69 -25.84 12.90
N ASP A 260 16.42 -24.79 13.31
CA ASP A 260 17.37 -24.87 14.41
C ASP A 260 16.62 -24.65 15.74
N GLU A 261 16.10 -25.73 16.32
CA GLU A 261 15.91 -25.84 17.77
C GLU A 261 16.47 -27.17 18.29
N ASP A 262 17.71 -27.06 18.77
CA ASP A 262 18.29 -27.72 19.94
C ASP A 262 17.42 -28.75 20.69
N ARG A 263 17.85 -30.03 20.67
CA ARG A 263 17.74 -30.92 21.83
C ARG A 263 19.01 -31.75 22.05
N GLU A 264 19.82 -31.18 22.93
CA GLU A 264 20.62 -31.82 23.98
C GLU A 264 20.99 -33.30 23.83
N SER A 265 22.31 -33.47 23.69
CA SER A 265 23.06 -34.67 24.01
C SER A 265 22.98 -35.03 25.50
N GLY A 266 22.47 -36.24 25.80
CA GLY A 266 22.61 -36.91 27.09
C GLY A 266 23.35 -38.24 26.92
N PRO A 267 24.27 -38.62 27.83
CA PRO A 267 25.21 -39.71 27.60
C PRO A 267 24.63 -41.09 27.92
N SER A 268 25.06 -42.10 27.16
CA SER A 268 24.88 -43.51 27.48
C SER A 268 25.63 -43.92 28.76
N PRO A 269 25.07 -44.86 29.54
CA PRO A 269 25.93 -45.83 30.20
C PRO A 269 25.40 -47.27 30.09
N GLY A 270 26.32 -48.22 29.86
CA GLY A 270 26.18 -49.64 30.22
C GLY A 270 25.70 -50.57 29.13
#